data_AF-A0A8J3XZ37-F1
#
_entry.id   AF-A0A8J3XZ37-F1
#
_cell.length_a   1.000
_cell.length_b   1.000
_cell.length_c   1.000
_cell.angle_alpha   90.00
_cell.angle_beta   90.00
_cell.angle_gamma   90.00
#
_symmetry.space_group_name_H-M   'P 1'
#
loop_
_entity.id
_entity.type
_entity.pdbx_description
1 polymer ?
#
loop_
_entity_poly.entity_id
_entity_poly.type
_entity_poly.pdbx_seq_one_letter_code
_entity_poly.pdbx_strand_id
1 'polypeptide(L)'
;MSAPVYDPWVDRPAPPRHAPALVEVSWYPWPLSYADDTVVEEMSSWSPEWFDVPLYPNGHVVENDRCVCGWIPFGTRKGSKPEYVTYGPFDSAPIEWTVK
;
A
#
# COMPACT_ATOMS: atom_id res chain seq x y z
N MET A 1 -15.20 42.84 43.01
CA MET A 1 -14.47 41.65 42.56
C MET A 1 -15.01 41.31 41.17
N SER A 2 -14.26 41.58 40.10
CA SER A 2 -14.70 41.29 38.73
C SER A 2 -14.31 39.86 38.36
N ALA A 3 -15.25 39.11 37.79
CA ALA A 3 -14.99 37.77 37.29
C ALA A 3 -14.11 37.84 36.03
N PRO A 4 -13.20 36.88 35.81
CA PRO A 4 -12.41 36.81 34.59
C PRO A 4 -13.31 36.55 33.38
N VAL A 5 -13.07 37.30 32.30
CA VAL A 5 -13.73 37.12 31.01
C VAL A 5 -13.14 35.86 30.37
N TYR A 6 -13.94 34.81 30.23
CA TYR A 6 -13.57 33.62 29.47
C TYR A 6 -13.60 33.94 27.97
N ASP A 7 -12.44 33.87 27.31
CA ASP A 7 -12.33 34.00 25.85
C ASP A 7 -12.23 32.58 25.23
N PRO A 8 -13.31 32.08 24.61
CA PRO A 8 -13.35 30.73 24.05
C PRO A 8 -12.40 30.52 22.86
N TRP A 9 -11.76 31.57 22.35
CA TRP A 9 -10.81 31.48 21.24
C TRP A 9 -9.35 31.35 21.70
N VAL A 10 -9.04 31.77 22.94
CA VAL A 10 -7.69 31.66 23.52
C VAL A 10 -7.51 30.33 24.25
N ASP A 11 -8.57 29.83 24.88
CA ASP A 11 -8.52 28.63 25.74
C ASP A 11 -8.84 27.32 25.00
N ARG A 12 -8.88 27.31 23.67
CA ARG A 12 -9.08 26.06 22.92
C ARG A 12 -7.80 25.22 22.94
N PRO A 13 -7.81 24.01 23.52
CA PRO A 13 -6.71 23.09 23.32
C PRO A 13 -6.57 22.82 21.82
N ALA A 14 -5.34 22.87 21.31
CA ALA A 14 -5.06 22.46 19.94
C ALA A 14 -5.66 21.07 19.71
N PRO A 15 -6.29 20.81 18.55
CA PRO A 15 -6.77 19.47 18.25
C PRO A 15 -5.61 18.48 18.45
N PRO A 16 -5.87 17.29 19.03
CA PRO A 16 -4.82 16.31 19.21
C PRO A 16 -4.15 16.07 17.85
N ARG A 17 -2.82 16.21 17.80
CA ARG A 17 -2.08 15.78 16.61
C ARG A 17 -2.38 14.29 16.47
N HIS A 18 -3.09 13.91 15.42
CA HIS A 18 -3.29 12.50 15.11
C HIS A 18 -1.91 11.84 15.07
N ALA A 19 -1.71 10.79 15.87
CA ALA A 19 -0.52 9.96 15.71
C ALA A 19 -0.45 9.50 14.25
N PRO A 20 0.74 9.44 13.63
CA PRO A 20 0.85 8.98 12.26
C PRO A 20 0.25 7.58 12.18
N ALA A 21 -0.75 7.39 11.31
CA ALA A 21 -1.26 6.06 11.05
C ALA A 21 -0.12 5.22 10.45
N LEU A 22 -0.02 3.96 10.88
CA LEU A 22 0.96 3.04 10.34
C LEU A 22 0.29 2.19 9.26
N VAL A 23 0.97 2.03 8.12
CA VAL A 23 0.50 1.21 7.00
C VAL A 23 1.48 0.08 6.81
N GLU A 24 0.98 -1.16 6.82
CA GLU A 24 1.78 -2.31 6.42
C GLU A 24 1.80 -2.40 4.89
N VAL A 25 3.00 -2.49 4.33
CA VAL A 25 3.23 -2.74 2.92
C VAL A 25 3.78 -4.15 2.74
N SER A 26 3.18 -4.88 1.81
CA SER A 26 3.57 -6.24 1.53
C SER A 26 3.36 -6.58 0.06
N TRP A 27 3.82 -7.77 -0.32
CA TRP A 27 3.58 -8.30 -1.65
C TRP A 27 2.17 -8.87 -1.82
N TYR A 28 1.43 -9.02 -0.71
CA TYR A 28 0.05 -9.48 -0.71
C TYR A 28 -0.93 -8.33 -0.39
N PRO A 29 -2.08 -8.22 -1.07
CA PRO A 29 -2.50 -8.97 -2.26
C PRO A 29 -2.32 -8.15 -3.53
N TRP A 30 -1.51 -8.66 -4.47
CA TRP A 30 -1.29 -8.05 -5.78
C TRP A 30 -1.63 -9.02 -6.92
N PRO A 31 -2.89 -9.41 -7.16
CA PRO A 31 -3.20 -10.34 -8.25
C PRO A 31 -3.02 -9.73 -9.65
N LEU A 32 -2.57 -10.56 -10.60
CA LEU A 32 -2.63 -10.33 -12.04
C LEU A 32 -3.83 -11.06 -12.64
N SER A 33 -4.63 -10.35 -13.44
CA SER A 33 -5.79 -10.92 -14.15
C SER A 33 -5.57 -10.92 -15.66
N TYR A 34 -6.02 -11.98 -16.31
CA TYR A 34 -5.93 -12.20 -17.76
C TYR A 34 -7.31 -12.14 -18.42
N ALA A 35 -7.32 -11.99 -19.75
CA ALA A 35 -8.55 -11.93 -20.56
C ALA A 35 -9.41 -13.21 -20.51
N ASP A 36 -8.79 -14.35 -20.16
CA ASP A 36 -9.44 -15.65 -20.03
C ASP A 36 -9.91 -15.94 -18.59
N ASP A 37 -10.03 -14.90 -17.77
CA ASP A 37 -10.36 -14.95 -16.34
C ASP A 37 -9.32 -15.70 -15.48
N THR A 38 -8.13 -16.02 -16.01
CA THR A 38 -7.03 -16.54 -15.20
C THR A 38 -6.55 -15.46 -14.24
N VAL A 39 -6.35 -15.85 -12.97
CA VAL A 39 -5.72 -15.01 -11.94
C VAL A 39 -4.40 -15.65 -11.51
N VAL A 40 -3.34 -14.85 -11.46
CA VAL A 40 -2.03 -15.24 -10.96
C VAL A 40 -1.71 -14.40 -9.74
N GLU A 41 -1.47 -15.07 -8.62
CA GLU A 41 -0.99 -14.44 -7.39
C GLU A 41 0.51 -14.13 -7.47
N GLU A 42 0.97 -13.22 -6.61
CA GLU A 42 2.38 -12.93 -6.44
C GLU A 42 3.20 -14.15 -5.99
N MET A 43 4.51 -14.10 -6.21
CA MET A 43 5.38 -15.15 -5.71
C MET A 43 5.60 -15.01 -4.19
N SER A 44 5.19 -16.02 -3.44
CA SER A 44 5.36 -16.08 -1.97
C SER A 44 6.75 -16.54 -1.50
N SER A 45 7.59 -17.04 -2.40
CA SER A 45 8.95 -17.51 -2.09
C SER A 45 9.96 -17.02 -3.12
N TRP A 46 10.97 -16.29 -2.66
CA TRP A 46 12.02 -15.72 -3.50
C TRP A 46 13.29 -15.48 -2.68
N SER A 47 14.42 -15.36 -3.39
CA SER A 47 15.68 -14.88 -2.81
C SER A 47 16.06 -13.54 -3.43
N PRO A 48 16.56 -12.55 -2.65
CA PRO A 48 17.00 -11.25 -3.18
C PRO A 48 18.04 -11.36 -4.28
N GLU A 49 18.84 -12.42 -4.27
CA GLU A 49 19.86 -12.68 -5.27
C GLU A 49 19.30 -13.11 -6.64
N TRP A 50 18.01 -13.42 -6.74
CA TRP A 50 17.38 -13.81 -8.01
C TRP A 50 17.02 -12.61 -8.90
N PHE A 51 17.03 -11.40 -8.35
CA PHE A 51 16.60 -10.20 -9.05
C PHE A 51 17.67 -9.12 -8.97
N ASP A 52 18.02 -8.55 -10.13
CA ASP A 52 18.97 -7.43 -10.22
C ASP A 52 18.32 -6.08 -9.85
N VAL A 53 17.04 -6.07 -9.50
CA VAL A 53 16.24 -4.88 -9.21
C VAL A 53 15.78 -4.85 -7.76
N PRO A 54 15.64 -3.66 -7.15
CA PRO A 54 15.13 -3.56 -5.78
C PRO A 54 13.66 -3.99 -5.76
N LEU A 55 13.38 -5.04 -5.01
CA LEU A 55 12.03 -5.53 -4.85
C LEU A 55 11.25 -4.63 -3.89
N TYR A 56 9.92 -4.64 -4.03
CA TYR A 56 9.04 -3.92 -3.14
C TYR A 56 9.23 -4.42 -1.69
N PRO A 57 9.09 -3.58 -0.65
CA PRO A 57 9.18 -4.07 0.72
C PRO A 57 8.08 -5.12 1.01
N ASN A 58 8.44 -6.19 1.71
CA ASN A 58 7.50 -7.23 2.11
C ASN A 58 7.37 -7.31 3.64
N GLY A 59 6.16 -7.14 4.18
CA GLY A 59 5.90 -7.15 5.63
C GLY A 59 6.56 -5.98 6.36
N HIS A 60 6.64 -4.82 5.71
CA HIS A 60 7.28 -3.62 6.26
C HIS A 60 6.22 -2.60 6.69
N VAL A 61 6.42 -1.91 7.81
CA VAL A 61 5.51 -0.88 8.30
C VAL A 61 6.05 0.50 7.94
N VAL A 62 5.22 1.33 7.30
CA VAL A 62 5.55 2.71 6.92
C VAL A 62 4.64 3.70 7.63
N GLU A 63 5.17 4.88 7.91
CA GLU A 63 4.37 5.99 8.44
C GLU A 63 3.43 6.53 7.35
N ASN A 64 2.26 7.00 7.76
CA ASN A 64 1.36 7.74 6.88
C ASN A 64 2.14 8.90 6.23
N ASP A 65 1.84 9.20 4.97
CA ASP A 65 2.53 10.18 4.12
C ASP A 65 3.95 9.79 3.64
N ARG A 66 4.40 8.55 3.87
CA ARG A 66 5.62 8.00 3.26
C ARG A 66 5.29 7.10 2.08
N CYS A 67 5.98 7.33 0.97
CA CYS A 67 5.91 6.46 -0.20
C CYS A 67 7.06 5.45 -0.20
N VAL A 68 6.77 4.22 -0.64
CA VAL A 68 7.75 3.18 -0.94
C VAL A 68 7.62 2.75 -2.40
N CYS A 69 8.69 2.20 -2.96
CA CYS A 69 8.71 1.71 -4.32
C CYS A 69 9.58 0.46 -4.43
N GLY A 70 9.33 -0.33 -5.47
CA GLY A 70 10.08 -1.54 -5.79
C GLY A 70 9.27 -2.46 -6.69
N TRP A 71 9.89 -3.55 -7.12
CA TRP A 71 9.29 -4.53 -8.02
C TRP A 71 8.55 -5.64 -7.28
N ILE A 72 7.39 -6.03 -7.81
CA ILE A 72 6.62 -7.18 -7.35
C ILE A 72 6.70 -8.26 -8.44
N PRO A 73 7.33 -9.41 -8.16
CA PRO A 73 7.59 -10.39 -9.20
C PRO A 73 6.45 -11.42 -9.30
N PHE A 74 6.11 -11.79 -10.54
CA PHE A 74 5.06 -12.75 -10.86
C PHE A 74 5.59 -13.91 -11.69
N GLY A 75 5.17 -15.13 -11.36
CA GLY A 75 5.41 -16.31 -12.19
C GLY A 75 4.36 -16.44 -13.28
N THR A 76 4.67 -15.99 -14.50
CA THR A 76 3.72 -16.03 -15.63
C THR A 76 4.06 -17.09 -16.66
N ARG A 77 3.07 -17.52 -17.44
CA ARG A 77 3.30 -18.41 -18.59
C ARG A 77 3.96 -17.61 -19.72
N LYS A 78 4.99 -18.18 -20.34
CA LYS A 78 5.66 -17.54 -21.48
C LYS A 78 4.65 -17.26 -22.60
N GLY A 79 4.60 -16.00 -23.05
CA GLY A 79 3.72 -15.56 -24.12
C GLY A 79 2.29 -15.20 -23.69
N SER A 80 1.95 -15.32 -22.40
CA SER A 80 0.71 -14.74 -21.89
C SER A 80 0.93 -13.28 -21.49
N LYS A 81 -0.11 -12.45 -21.65
CA LYS A 81 -0.12 -11.04 -21.24
C LYS A 81 -1.29 -10.81 -20.29
N PRO A 82 -1.04 -10.40 -19.03
CA PRO A 82 -2.12 -10.00 -18.15
C PRO A 82 -2.76 -8.70 -18.66
N GLU A 83 -4.04 -8.50 -18.39
CA GLU A 83 -4.77 -7.28 -18.73
C GLU A 83 -4.77 -6.29 -17.57
N TYR A 84 -4.87 -6.81 -16.34
CA TYR A 84 -5.03 -5.98 -15.14
C TYR A 84 -4.10 -6.44 -14.02
N VAL A 85 -3.66 -5.48 -13.22
CA VAL A 85 -3.09 -5.70 -11.90
C VAL A 85 -3.95 -4.98 -10.88
N THR A 86 -4.29 -5.67 -9.80
CA THR A 86 -5.12 -5.12 -8.72
C THR A 86 -4.32 -5.13 -7.43
N TYR A 87 -4.41 -4.05 -6.65
CA TYR A 87 -3.86 -3.96 -5.31
C TYR A 87 -5.00 -3.76 -4.31
N GLY A 88 -5.13 -4.67 -3.36
CA GLY A 88 -6.19 -4.62 -2.34
C GLY A 88 -5.65 -4.71 -0.92
N PRO A 89 -5.08 -3.65 -0.34
CA PRO A 89 -4.63 -3.71 1.05
C PRO A 89 -5.78 -4.15 1.96
N PHE A 90 -5.46 -4.96 2.97
CA PHE A 90 -6.37 -5.23 4.08
C PHE A 90 -6.91 -3.88 4.59
N ASP A 91 -8.22 -3.70 4.59
CA ASP A 91 -8.93 -2.49 5.04
C ASP A 91 -9.09 -1.33 4.04
N SER A 92 -8.84 -1.53 2.75
CA SER A 92 -9.14 -0.51 1.74
C SER A 92 -9.78 -1.05 0.47
N ALA A 93 -10.44 -0.17 -0.28
CA ALA A 93 -10.99 -0.53 -1.58
C ALA A 93 -9.85 -0.88 -2.54
N PRO A 94 -9.97 -1.96 -3.32
CA PRO A 94 -8.95 -2.34 -4.28
C PRO A 94 -8.79 -1.28 -5.37
N ILE A 95 -7.56 -1.09 -5.80
CA ILE A 95 -7.19 -0.22 -6.93
C ILE A 95 -6.74 -1.12 -8.07
N GLU A 96 -7.24 -0.86 -9.27
CA GLU A 96 -6.94 -1.63 -10.48
C GLU A 96 -6.25 -0.77 -11.55
N TRP A 97 -5.28 -1.36 -12.25
CA TRP A 97 -4.58 -0.73 -13.36
C TRP A 97 -4.49 -1.68 -14.56
N THR A 98 -4.67 -1.13 -15.77
CA THR A 98 -4.42 -1.86 -17.02
C THR A 98 -2.92 -2.03 -17.28
N VAL A 99 -2.50 -3.26 -17.60
CA VAL A 99 -1.13 -3.58 -18.01
C VAL A 99 -0.95 -3.27 -19.51
N LYS A 100 0.03 -2.42 -19.83
CA LYS A 100 0.31 -1.99 -21.20
C LYS A 100 1.38 -2.82 -21.89
#